data_AF-A0ABD1E9T9-F1
#
_entry.id   AF-A0ABD1E9T9-F1
#
_cell.length_a   1.000
_cell.length_b   1.000
_cell.length_c   1.000
_cell.angle_alpha   90.00
_cell.angle_beta   90.00
_cell.angle_gamma   90.00
#
_symmetry.space_group_name_H-M   'P 1'
#
loop_
_entity.id
_entity.type
_entity.pdbx_description
1 polymer ?
#
loop_
_entity_poly.entity_id
_entity_poly.type
_entity_poly.pdbx_seq_one_letter_code
_entity_poly.pdbx_strand_id
1 'polypeptide(L)'
;MSKIALTKICNSKLLSPLRAATISSRLVSDGVPQDKETHTGQKWDPNDYRMSRFVNRPKHVNPNFAINLIAEEPPKACKERVVWCDGGSGPTGHPRVYINLDQPGNHACGYCGLRFYKEGHH
;
A
#
# COMPACT_ATOMS: atom_id res chain seq x y z
N MET A 1 -12.16 60.73 43.84
CA MET A 1 -13.60 60.57 43.53
C MET A 1 -13.74 59.57 42.40
N SER A 2 -14.10 58.33 42.75
CA SER A 2 -14.22 57.17 41.85
C SER A 2 -15.33 57.33 40.82
N LYS A 3 -15.07 56.95 39.57
CA LYS A 3 -16.11 56.63 38.59
C LYS A 3 -16.05 55.13 38.31
N ILE A 4 -16.97 54.39 38.91
CA ILE A 4 -17.19 52.96 38.66
C ILE A 4 -18.06 52.86 37.41
N ALA A 5 -17.55 52.26 36.35
CA ALA A 5 -18.32 51.97 35.14
C ALA A 5 -18.98 50.58 35.27
N LEU A 6 -20.31 50.58 35.37
CA LEU A 6 -21.15 49.38 35.29
C LEU A 6 -21.23 48.87 33.85
N THR A 7 -20.43 47.86 33.51
CA THR A 7 -20.60 47.12 32.25
C THR A 7 -21.78 46.14 32.37
N LYS A 8 -22.79 46.36 31.52
CA LYS A 8 -24.00 45.54 31.37
C LYS A 8 -23.64 44.09 31.03
N ILE A 9 -24.09 43.16 31.86
CA ILE A 9 -24.17 41.74 31.54
C ILE A 9 -25.31 41.57 30.53
N CYS A 10 -24.98 41.34 29.25
CA CYS A 10 -25.96 40.95 28.25
C CYS A 10 -26.00 39.41 28.16
N ASN A 11 -27.02 38.84 28.79
CA ASN A 11 -27.40 37.45 28.67
C ASN A 11 -28.12 37.25 27.32
N SER A 12 -27.46 36.63 26.34
CA SER A 12 -28.10 36.24 25.08
C SER A 12 -28.28 34.72 25.04
N LYS A 13 -29.53 34.34 24.81
CA LYS A 13 -30.08 33.00 24.98
C LYS A 13 -29.55 32.05 23.91
N LEU A 14 -29.37 30.80 24.34
CA LEU A 14 -29.14 29.58 23.56
C LEU A 14 -29.97 29.54 22.26
N LEU A 15 -29.30 29.50 21.12
CA LEU A 15 -29.85 29.03 19.85
C LEU A 15 -29.11 27.73 19.50
N SER A 16 -29.81 26.61 19.62
CA SER A 16 -29.34 25.30 19.16
C SER A 16 -29.31 25.26 17.63
N PRO A 17 -28.29 24.65 17.00
CA PRO A 17 -28.29 24.47 15.56
C PRO A 17 -29.35 23.43 15.18
N LEU A 18 -30.25 23.80 14.27
CA LEU A 18 -31.16 22.87 13.59
C LEU A 18 -30.31 21.80 12.90
N ARG A 19 -30.54 20.52 13.24
CA ARG A 19 -29.95 19.38 12.53
C ARG A 19 -30.39 19.44 11.06
N ALA A 20 -29.48 19.82 10.18
CA ALA A 20 -29.67 19.66 8.74
C ALA A 20 -29.85 18.16 8.46
N ALA A 21 -30.99 17.78 7.88
CA ALA A 21 -31.19 16.43 7.39
C ALA A 21 -30.18 16.17 6.27
N THR A 22 -29.23 15.27 6.50
CA THR A 22 -28.30 14.81 5.47
C THR A 22 -29.08 13.99 4.45
N ILE A 23 -29.37 14.60 3.29
CA ILE A 23 -29.84 13.88 2.12
C ILE A 23 -28.72 12.91 1.73
N SER A 24 -28.92 11.63 2.01
CA SER A 24 -28.03 10.58 1.52
C SER A 24 -28.25 10.44 0.02
N SER A 25 -27.49 11.20 -0.76
CA SER A 25 -27.44 11.00 -2.20
C SER A 25 -26.82 9.64 -2.46
N ARG A 26 -27.57 8.75 -3.10
CA ARG A 26 -27.00 7.52 -3.65
C ARG A 26 -26.01 7.96 -4.73
N LEU A 27 -24.71 7.74 -4.50
CA LEU A 27 -23.68 7.90 -5.53
C LEU A 27 -24.01 6.93 -6.66
N VAL A 28 -24.62 7.46 -7.72
CA VAL A 28 -24.76 6.74 -8.98
C VAL A 28 -23.35 6.67 -9.55
N SER A 29 -22.85 5.45 -9.81
CA SER A 29 -21.61 5.30 -10.57
C SER A 29 -21.80 6.00 -11.90
N ASP A 30 -20.88 6.90 -12.29
CA ASP A 30 -20.97 7.71 -13.52
C ASP A 30 -20.99 6.87 -14.82
N GLY A 31 -21.05 5.53 -14.72
CA GLY A 31 -21.00 4.60 -15.84
C GLY A 31 -19.62 4.52 -16.50
N VAL A 32 -18.72 5.47 -16.22
CA VAL A 32 -17.37 5.53 -16.78
C VAL A 32 -16.50 4.43 -16.14
N PRO A 33 -15.95 3.51 -16.95
CA PRO A 33 -15.03 2.49 -16.45
C PRO A 33 -13.75 3.12 -15.89
N GLN A 34 -13.46 2.89 -14.61
CA GLN A 34 -12.21 3.33 -13.98
C GLN A 34 -11.11 2.29 -14.20
N ASP A 35 -10.12 2.61 -15.04
CA ASP A 35 -9.00 1.70 -15.32
C ASP A 35 -7.80 1.96 -14.41
N LYS A 36 -7.57 1.04 -13.48
CA LYS A 36 -6.36 1.01 -12.64
C LYS A 36 -5.31 0.11 -13.30
N GLU A 37 -4.08 0.58 -13.34
CA GLU A 37 -2.95 -0.20 -13.82
C GLU A 37 -2.66 -1.37 -12.88
N THR A 38 -2.40 -2.55 -13.44
CA THR A 38 -2.08 -3.75 -12.65
C THR A 38 -0.63 -3.75 -12.18
N HIS A 39 -0.27 -4.65 -11.25
CA HIS A 39 1.13 -4.85 -10.83
C HIS A 39 2.06 -5.32 -11.96
N THR A 40 1.50 -5.76 -13.10
CA THR A 40 2.24 -6.12 -14.33
C THR A 40 2.35 -4.96 -15.33
N GLY A 41 1.76 -3.80 -15.04
CA GLY A 41 1.73 -2.65 -15.94
C GLY A 41 0.59 -2.67 -16.97
N GLN A 42 -0.40 -3.55 -16.82
CA GLN A 42 -1.52 -3.64 -17.75
C GLN A 42 -2.51 -2.49 -17.52
N LYS A 43 -2.71 -1.69 -18.56
CA LYS A 43 -3.72 -0.64 -18.66
C LYS A 43 -4.33 -0.64 -20.07
N TRP A 44 -5.63 -0.41 -20.19
CA TRP A 44 -6.33 -0.28 -21.46
C TRP A 44 -6.26 1.16 -21.96
N ASP A 45 -6.32 1.32 -23.28
CA ASP A 45 -6.51 2.65 -23.87
C ASP A 45 -7.91 3.18 -23.51
N PRO A 46 -8.09 4.48 -23.26
CA PRO A 46 -9.40 5.06 -22.97
C PRO A 46 -10.46 4.79 -24.05
N ASN A 47 -10.07 4.65 -25.31
CA ASN A 47 -10.95 4.38 -26.45
C ASN A 47 -11.10 2.87 -26.76
N ASP A 48 -10.55 1.98 -25.93
CA ASP A 48 -10.63 0.55 -26.14
C ASP A 48 -12.03 0.00 -25.79
N TYR A 49 -12.69 -0.62 -26.78
CA TYR A 49 -14.01 -1.23 -26.61
C TYR A 49 -14.06 -2.28 -25.49
N ARG A 50 -12.92 -2.88 -25.15
CA ARG A 50 -12.79 -3.89 -24.08
C ARG A 50 -13.11 -3.34 -22.69
N MET A 51 -13.06 -2.02 -22.49
CA MET A 51 -13.43 -1.37 -21.22
C MET A 51 -14.92 -1.44 -20.90
N SER A 52 -15.77 -1.72 -21.90
CA SER A 52 -17.21 -1.92 -21.74
C SER A 52 -17.57 -2.96 -20.67
N ARG A 53 -16.71 -3.98 -20.46
CA ARG A 53 -16.91 -5.02 -19.44
C ARG A 53 -16.90 -4.50 -18.00
N PHE A 54 -16.31 -3.32 -17.78
CA PHE A 54 -16.16 -2.69 -16.46
C PHE A 54 -17.11 -1.49 -16.28
N VAL A 55 -18.08 -1.30 -17.18
CA VAL A 55 -19.19 -0.37 -16.96
C VAL A 55 -20.01 -0.86 -15.77
N ASN A 56 -20.28 0.02 -14.79
CA ASN A 56 -20.99 -0.30 -13.54
C ASN A 56 -20.35 -1.40 -12.67
N ARG A 57 -19.11 -1.84 -12.98
CA ARG A 57 -18.39 -2.90 -12.25
C ARG A 57 -16.91 -2.54 -12.11
N PRO A 58 -16.33 -2.57 -10.91
CA PRO A 58 -14.93 -2.19 -10.74
C PRO A 58 -13.97 -3.25 -11.30
N LYS A 59 -12.88 -2.79 -11.93
CA LYS A 59 -11.70 -3.62 -12.21
C LYS A 59 -10.99 -3.89 -10.89
N HIS A 60 -10.90 -5.17 -10.50
CA HIS A 60 -10.21 -5.57 -9.28
C HIS A 60 -8.71 -5.66 -9.53
N VAL A 61 -7.95 -4.86 -8.78
CA VAL A 61 -6.49 -4.86 -8.79
C VAL A 61 -6.03 -4.97 -7.35
N ASN A 62 -5.08 -5.86 -7.09
CA ASN A 62 -4.47 -5.98 -5.76
C ASN A 62 -3.60 -4.74 -5.49
N PRO A 63 -3.89 -3.92 -4.45
CA PRO A 63 -3.08 -2.73 -4.13
C PRO A 63 -1.69 -3.07 -3.56
N ASN A 64 -1.52 -4.28 -3.00
CA ASN A 64 -0.28 -4.68 -2.34
C ASN A 64 0.65 -5.35 -3.36
N PHE A 65 1.54 -4.56 -3.96
CA PHE A 65 2.46 -5.06 -4.98
C PHE A 65 3.68 -5.72 -4.35
N ALA A 66 3.94 -6.98 -4.70
CA ALA A 66 5.05 -7.77 -4.14
C ALA A 66 6.44 -7.13 -4.39
N ILE A 67 6.61 -6.41 -5.51
CA ILE A 67 7.86 -5.69 -5.82
C ILE A 67 8.21 -4.64 -4.76
N ASN A 68 7.21 -3.96 -4.20
CA ASN A 68 7.43 -2.94 -3.17
C ASN A 68 7.72 -3.61 -1.83
N LEU A 69 6.97 -4.65 -1.49
CA LEU A 69 7.11 -5.39 -0.24
C LEU A 69 8.50 -6.05 -0.11
N ILE A 70 9.01 -6.64 -1.20
CA ILE A 70 10.33 -7.27 -1.15
C ILE A 70 11.49 -6.25 -1.16
N ALA A 71 11.26 -5.07 -1.74
CA ALA A 71 12.23 -3.99 -1.72
C ALA A 71 12.38 -3.38 -0.32
N GLU A 72 11.28 -3.34 0.44
CA GLU A 72 11.23 -2.89 1.84
C GLU A 72 12.03 -3.81 2.78
N GLU A 73 12.04 -5.12 2.52
CA GLU A 73 12.81 -6.08 3.31
C GLU A 73 14.33 -5.92 3.11
N PRO A 74 15.11 -5.68 4.19
CA PRO A 74 16.55 -5.45 4.08
C PRO A 74 17.31 -6.73 3.68
N PRO A 75 18.42 -6.60 2.92
CA PRO A 75 19.31 -7.73 2.66
C PRO A 75 19.88 -8.32 3.96
N LYS A 76 19.91 -9.65 4.05
CA LYS A 76 20.44 -10.40 5.20
C LYS A 76 21.94 -10.57 5.06
N ALA A 77 22.66 -10.17 6.09
CA ALA A 77 24.10 -10.36 6.19
C ALA A 77 24.42 -11.81 6.59
N CYS A 78 25.38 -12.44 5.91
CA CYS A 78 25.77 -13.83 6.16
C CYS A 78 27.29 -13.94 6.22
N LYS A 79 27.80 -14.89 7.01
CA LYS A 79 29.26 -15.10 7.17
C LYS A 79 29.76 -16.19 6.22
N GLU A 80 28.90 -17.16 5.94
CA GLU A 80 29.20 -18.30 5.10
C GLU A 80 29.27 -17.89 3.62
N ARG A 81 30.07 -18.65 2.86
CA ARG A 81 30.17 -18.50 1.41
C ARG A 81 28.92 -18.98 0.68
N VAL A 82 28.27 -20.02 1.20
CA VAL A 82 27.05 -20.60 0.65
C VAL A 82 26.01 -20.65 1.75
N VAL A 83 24.85 -20.03 1.49
CA VAL A 83 23.73 -20.00 2.42
C VAL A 83 22.57 -20.81 1.88
N TRP A 84 21.70 -21.30 2.75
CA TRP A 84 20.50 -22.00 2.33
C TRP A 84 19.25 -21.22 2.72
N CYS A 85 18.22 -21.34 1.90
CA CYS A 85 16.92 -20.72 2.13
C CYS A 85 15.81 -21.74 1.85
N ASP A 86 14.83 -21.81 2.75
CA ASP A 86 13.62 -22.64 2.65
C ASP A 86 12.34 -21.81 2.81
N GLY A 87 12.45 -20.48 2.87
CA GLY A 87 11.34 -19.57 3.15
C GLY A 87 10.94 -19.47 4.63
N GLY A 88 11.70 -20.05 5.55
CA GLY A 88 11.59 -19.81 6.99
C GLY A 88 10.53 -20.62 7.73
N SER A 89 9.76 -21.47 7.04
CA SER A 89 8.70 -22.28 7.66
C SER A 89 8.81 -23.78 7.33
N GLY A 90 10.02 -24.25 7.00
CA GLY A 90 10.27 -25.66 6.70
C GLY A 90 9.38 -26.15 5.53
N PRO A 91 8.47 -27.13 5.74
CA PRO A 91 7.67 -27.70 4.67
C PRO A 91 6.61 -26.74 4.08
N THR A 92 6.24 -25.65 4.77
CA THR A 92 5.26 -24.68 4.26
C THR A 92 5.91 -23.54 3.48
N GLY A 93 7.24 -23.50 3.44
CA GLY A 93 8.00 -22.59 2.58
C GLY A 93 8.23 -23.17 1.19
N HIS A 94 9.37 -22.84 0.59
CA HIS A 94 9.78 -23.40 -0.70
C HIS A 94 10.82 -24.50 -0.52
N PRO A 95 11.09 -25.32 -1.56
CA PRO A 95 12.17 -26.29 -1.51
C PRO A 95 13.49 -25.63 -1.12
N ARG A 96 14.25 -26.27 -0.23
CA ARG A 96 15.55 -25.78 0.22
C ARG A 96 16.47 -25.56 -0.98
N VAL A 97 16.95 -24.33 -1.15
CA VAL A 97 17.96 -23.97 -2.14
C VAL A 97 19.21 -23.44 -1.49
N TYR A 98 20.33 -23.61 -2.19
CA TYR A 98 21.64 -23.08 -1.81
C TYR A 98 22.00 -21.90 -2.72
N ILE A 99 22.39 -20.79 -2.12
CA ILE A 99 22.69 -19.53 -2.78
C ILE A 99 24.18 -19.24 -2.58
N ASN A 100 24.88 -18.98 -3.68
CA ASN A 100 26.31 -18.66 -3.65
C ASN A 100 26.53 -17.17 -3.42
N LEU A 101 27.37 -16.81 -2.45
CA LEU A 101 27.72 -15.42 -2.10
C LEU A 101 29.16 -15.05 -2.50
N ASP A 102 29.70 -15.72 -3.52
CA ASP A 102 31.07 -15.52 -4.00
C ASP A 102 31.32 -14.16 -4.63
N GLN A 103 30.32 -13.57 -5.27
CA GLN A 103 30.46 -12.24 -5.87
C GLN A 103 30.01 -11.18 -4.85
N PRO A 104 30.63 -9.98 -4.85
CA PRO A 104 30.18 -8.90 -3.98
C PRO A 104 28.77 -8.45 -4.36
N GLY A 105 27.97 -8.08 -3.35
CA GLY A 105 26.61 -7.57 -3.54
C GLY A 105 25.50 -8.50 -3.02
N ASN A 106 24.28 -8.17 -3.44
CA ASN A 106 23.06 -8.84 -2.98
C ASN A 106 22.68 -9.99 -3.91
N HIS A 107 22.59 -11.19 -3.35
CA HIS A 107 22.14 -12.40 -4.03
C HIS A 107 20.73 -12.72 -3.59
N ALA A 108 19.79 -12.75 -4.54
CA ALA A 108 18.39 -13.01 -4.25
C ALA A 108 18.07 -14.51 -4.28
N CYS A 109 17.21 -14.96 -3.36
CA CYS A 109 16.56 -16.27 -3.46
C CYS A 109 15.53 -16.25 -4.59
N GLY A 110 15.60 -17.22 -5.51
CA GLY A 110 14.66 -17.33 -6.65
C GLY A 110 13.21 -17.63 -6.28
N TYR A 111 12.93 -17.95 -5.01
CA TYR A 111 11.58 -18.22 -4.51
C TYR A 111 11.04 -17.05 -3.68
N CYS A 112 11.64 -16.80 -2.51
CA CYS A 112 11.16 -15.74 -1.61
C CYS A 112 11.52 -14.32 -2.07
N GLY A 113 12.48 -14.16 -2.99
CA GLY A 113 13.04 -12.85 -3.34
C GLY A 113 13.91 -12.22 -2.26
N LEU A 114 14.05 -12.84 -1.08
CA LEU A 114 14.93 -12.36 -0.02
C LEU A 114 16.37 -12.27 -0.50
N ARG A 115 17.05 -11.19 -0.10
CA ARG A 115 18.42 -10.87 -0.52
C ARG A 115 19.41 -11.26 0.58
N PHE A 116 20.53 -11.82 0.18
CA PHE A 116 21.63 -12.23 1.06
C PHE A 116 22.93 -11.64 0.55
N TYR A 117 23.82 -11.24 1.45
CA TYR A 117 25.16 -10.80 1.09
C TYR A 117 26.17 -11.30 2.12
N LYS A 118 27.41 -11.49 1.69
CA LYS A 118 28.48 -11.94 2.58
C LYS A 118 29.16 -10.76 3.27
N GLU A 119 29.21 -10.81 4.60
CA GLU A 119 29.92 -9.83 5.44
C GLU A 119 31.42 -9.88 5.15
N GLY A 120 32.07 -8.71 5.04
CA GLY A 120 33.52 -8.63 4.83
C GLY A 120 33.98 -9.04 3.42
N HIS A 121 33.15 -8.83 2.40
CA HIS A 121 33.60 -8.86 1.01
C HIS A 121 34.62 -7.73 0.79
N HIS A 122 35.90 -8.10 0.64
CA HIS A 122 37.00 -7.20 0.30
C HIS A 122 37.17 -7.13 -1.21
#